data_AF-A0A2E6GIA5-F1
#
_entry.id   AF-A0A2E6GIA5-F1
#
_cell.length_a   1.000
_cell.length_b   1.000
_cell.length_c   1.000
_cell.angle_alpha   90.00
_cell.angle_beta   90.00
_cell.angle_gamma   90.00
#
_symmetry.space_group_name_H-M   'P 1'
#
loop_
_entity.id
_entity.type
_entity.pdbx_description
1 polymer ?
#
loop_
_entity_poly.entity_id
_entity_poly.type
_entity_poly.pdbx_seq_one_letter_code
_entity_poly.pdbx_strand_id
1 'polypeptide(L)'
;MGKHGLSTYSVPDRQWDLGIYRGPYCVRINTKIGFPSKNDGEEGTMASLPEMSFGHLGINVINIDRMVDFYTSVLGFKVTDRGSVRDGNTLVFLSRNPEEHHQIVMADTRNEGEPSTINQISFRVNDFAQVRQAYDHAVAAGVEGIEPVDHGSALSVYFRDPEGNRLEVYMATPWYIAQPHRQLIDFDKSDEEVWKACEEKCLADPTYQPMDEWKAAFAAS
;
A
#
# COMPACT_ATOMS: atom_id res chain seq x y z
N MET A 1 -34.92 43.77 -4.63
CA MET A 1 -33.79 44.41 -5.33
C MET A 1 -32.64 44.56 -4.35
N GLY A 2 -31.62 43.72 -4.46
CA GLY A 2 -30.37 43.80 -3.70
C GLY A 2 -29.34 42.99 -4.47
N LYS A 3 -28.38 43.69 -5.09
CA LYS A 3 -27.32 43.10 -5.92
C LYS A 3 -26.21 42.60 -5.00
N HIS A 4 -25.79 41.35 -5.14
CA HIS A 4 -24.52 40.87 -4.60
C HIS A 4 -23.67 40.36 -5.77
N GLY A 5 -22.53 41.01 -5.95
CA GLY A 5 -21.64 40.82 -7.10
C GLY A 5 -20.86 39.52 -7.03
N LEU A 6 -20.76 38.85 -8.18
CA LEU A 6 -19.75 37.84 -8.48
C LEU A 6 -18.47 38.57 -8.87
N SER A 7 -17.37 38.33 -8.17
CA SER A 7 -16.04 38.65 -8.67
C SER A 7 -15.54 37.46 -9.49
N THR A 8 -15.30 37.68 -10.78
CA THR A 8 -14.70 36.69 -11.68
C THR A 8 -13.21 36.99 -11.82
N TYR A 9 -12.36 36.02 -11.52
CA TYR A 9 -10.97 36.03 -11.97
C TYR A 9 -10.86 35.17 -13.23
N SER A 10 -10.40 35.78 -14.33
CA SER A 10 -10.15 35.11 -15.60
C SER A 10 -8.66 34.77 -15.71
N VAL A 11 -8.37 33.49 -15.93
CA VAL A 11 -7.09 33.02 -16.51
C VAL A 11 -7.46 32.36 -17.85
N PRO A 12 -6.79 32.66 -18.97
CA PRO A 12 -7.20 32.12 -20.26
C PRO A 12 -6.91 30.61 -20.32
N ASP A 13 -7.82 29.87 -20.97
CA ASP A 13 -7.69 28.51 -21.52
C ASP A 13 -8.09 27.25 -20.73
N ARG A 14 -8.75 27.33 -19.57
CA ARG A 14 -9.59 26.20 -19.08
C ARG A 14 -10.80 26.69 -18.30
N GLN A 15 -12.00 26.48 -18.85
CA GLN A 15 -13.26 26.77 -18.16
C GLN A 15 -13.52 25.69 -17.11
N TRP A 16 -13.37 26.03 -15.83
CA TRP A 16 -13.76 25.19 -14.70
C TRP A 16 -15.05 25.75 -14.09
N ASP A 17 -16.18 25.12 -14.37
CA ASP A 17 -17.43 25.42 -13.65
C ASP A 17 -17.40 24.74 -12.28
N LEU A 18 -16.96 25.47 -11.26
CA LEU A 18 -17.09 25.08 -9.85
C LEU A 18 -18.48 25.47 -9.34
N GLY A 19 -19.45 24.57 -9.53
CA GLY A 19 -20.74 24.64 -8.83
C GLY A 19 -20.61 24.02 -7.44
N ILE A 20 -20.56 24.85 -6.38
CA ILE A 20 -20.68 24.37 -5.00
C ILE A 20 -22.18 24.19 -4.69
N TYR A 21 -22.64 22.94 -4.59
CA TYR A 21 -23.95 22.60 -4.03
C TYR A 21 -23.75 21.99 -2.63
N ARG A 22 -24.49 22.48 -1.64
CA ARG A 22 -24.54 21.91 -0.28
C ARG A 22 -25.75 20.98 -0.14
N GLY A 23 -25.51 19.72 0.19
CA GLY A 23 -26.54 18.74 0.54
C GLY A 23 -25.98 17.31 0.65
N PRO A 24 -26.50 16.46 1.56
CA PRO A 24 -25.84 15.25 2.04
C PRO A 24 -26.01 14.07 1.06
N TYR A 25 -25.09 13.11 1.15
CA TYR A 25 -25.01 11.85 0.37
C TYR A 25 -24.34 11.98 -1.02
N CYS A 26 -23.19 11.32 -1.15
CA CYS A 26 -22.43 11.08 -2.38
C CYS A 26 -22.13 12.31 -3.24
N VAL A 27 -20.91 12.84 -3.14
CA VAL A 27 -20.32 13.60 -4.26
C VAL A 27 -20.05 12.60 -5.38
N ARG A 28 -21.00 12.43 -6.30
CA ARG A 28 -20.74 11.78 -7.58
C ARG A 28 -19.94 12.77 -8.42
N ILE A 29 -18.61 12.70 -8.36
CA ILE A 29 -17.76 13.43 -9.29
C ILE A 29 -17.98 12.77 -10.65
N ASN A 30 -18.84 13.35 -11.47
CA ASN A 30 -18.98 12.98 -12.88
C ASN A 30 -17.81 13.62 -13.65
N THR A 31 -16.58 13.22 -13.35
CA THR A 31 -15.48 13.42 -14.29
C THR A 31 -15.71 12.42 -15.41
N LYS A 32 -16.19 12.91 -16.56
CA LYS A 32 -15.94 12.21 -17.82
C LYS A 32 -14.43 12.18 -17.99
N ILE A 33 -13.78 11.13 -17.49
CA ILE A 33 -12.43 10.79 -17.92
C ILE A 33 -12.59 10.33 -19.37
N GLY A 34 -12.39 11.26 -20.30
CA GLY A 34 -12.26 10.92 -21.71
C GLY A 34 -10.95 10.16 -21.86
N PHE A 35 -11.00 8.84 -21.89
CA PHE A 35 -9.89 8.08 -22.45
C PHE A 35 -9.84 8.45 -23.93
N PRO A 36 -8.74 9.04 -24.43
CA PRO A 36 -8.65 9.36 -25.85
C PRO A 36 -8.91 8.07 -26.64
N SER A 37 -9.87 8.12 -27.57
CA SER A 37 -9.98 7.05 -28.56
C SER A 37 -8.66 7.00 -29.31
N LYS A 38 -8.13 5.79 -29.54
CA LYS A 38 -7.03 5.61 -30.49
C LYS A 38 -7.55 6.08 -31.85
N ASN A 39 -7.24 7.32 -32.22
CA ASN A 39 -7.37 7.79 -33.58
C ASN A 39 -6.05 7.50 -34.27
N ASP A 40 -6.14 6.68 -35.30
CA ASP A 40 -5.03 6.32 -36.16
C ASP A 40 -4.62 7.57 -36.95
N GLY A 41 -3.38 8.06 -36.75
CA GLY A 41 -2.74 8.92 -37.76
C GLY A 41 -2.02 10.20 -37.34
N GLU A 42 -1.84 10.51 -36.05
CA GLU A 42 -0.94 11.61 -35.64
C GLU A 42 0.07 11.11 -34.60
N GLU A 43 1.36 11.06 -34.99
CA GLU A 43 2.49 10.93 -34.06
C GLU A 43 2.60 12.20 -33.21
N GLY A 44 1.65 12.37 -32.29
CA GLY A 44 1.83 13.27 -31.17
C GLY A 44 2.97 12.73 -30.33
N THR A 45 4.01 13.53 -30.12
CA THR A 45 5.03 13.25 -29.11
C THR A 45 4.32 13.00 -27.78
N MET A 46 4.27 11.73 -27.34
CA MET A 46 3.74 11.43 -26.02
C MET A 46 4.65 12.16 -25.03
N ALA A 47 4.13 13.23 -24.42
CA ALA A 47 4.83 13.91 -23.36
C ALA A 47 5.19 12.88 -22.29
N SER A 48 6.47 12.81 -21.92
CA SER A 48 6.92 11.85 -20.91
C SER A 48 6.14 12.08 -19.62
N LEU A 49 5.66 10.99 -19.03
CA LEU A 49 5.07 11.04 -17.70
C LEU A 49 6.17 11.40 -16.68
N PRO A 50 5.83 12.10 -15.59
CA PRO A 50 6.78 12.33 -14.51
C PRO A 50 7.20 11.00 -13.88
N GLU A 51 8.46 10.92 -13.46
CA GLU A 51 8.92 9.82 -12.62
C GLU A 51 8.25 9.91 -11.25
N MET A 52 7.52 8.87 -10.87
CA MET A 52 6.79 8.79 -9.61
C MET A 52 7.19 7.54 -8.85
N SER A 53 7.48 7.69 -7.56
CA SER A 53 7.58 6.59 -6.60
C SER A 53 6.39 6.61 -5.65
N PHE A 54 6.08 5.46 -5.06
CA PHE A 54 5.06 5.38 -4.03
C PHE A 54 5.59 6.02 -2.73
N GLY A 55 4.88 7.03 -2.22
CA GLY A 55 5.25 7.72 -0.97
C GLY A 55 4.52 7.18 0.26
N HIS A 56 3.19 7.28 0.27
CA HIS A 56 2.37 6.90 1.43
C HIS A 56 0.98 6.43 1.03
N LEU A 57 0.28 5.80 1.99
CA LEU A 57 -1.16 5.52 1.90
C LEU A 57 -1.92 6.10 3.09
N GLY A 58 -3.17 6.48 2.85
CA GLY A 58 -4.13 6.81 3.89
C GLY A 58 -5.05 5.63 4.18
N ILE A 59 -5.31 5.34 5.46
CA ILE A 59 -6.33 4.38 5.89
C ILE A 59 -7.36 5.03 6.80
N ASN A 60 -8.62 4.62 6.63
CA ASN A 60 -9.69 4.99 7.55
C ASN A 60 -9.80 3.92 8.64
N VAL A 61 -9.73 4.34 9.90
CA VAL A 61 -9.74 3.48 11.07
C VAL A 61 -10.94 3.80 11.96
N ILE A 62 -11.31 2.84 12.80
CA ILE A 62 -12.40 2.96 13.77
C ILE A 62 -11.85 3.48 15.09
N ASN A 63 -10.76 2.88 15.58
CA ASN A 63 -10.10 3.27 16.81
C ASN A 63 -8.63 3.61 16.52
N ILE A 64 -8.39 4.91 16.31
CA ILE A 64 -7.09 5.42 15.89
C ILE A 64 -5.99 5.16 16.91
N ASP A 65 -6.27 5.26 18.20
CA ASP A 65 -5.25 5.02 19.23
C ASP A 65 -4.86 3.53 19.30
N ARG A 66 -5.83 2.61 19.22
CA ARG A 66 -5.54 1.15 19.15
C ARG A 66 -4.71 0.80 17.92
N MET A 67 -4.99 1.43 16.79
CA MET A 67 -4.25 1.24 15.56
C MET A 67 -2.83 1.82 15.64
N VAL A 68 -2.68 3.02 16.20
CA VAL A 68 -1.37 3.63 16.44
C VAL A 68 -0.54 2.78 17.40
N ASP A 69 -1.12 2.30 18.49
CA ASP A 69 -0.43 1.44 19.46
C ASP A 69 0.06 0.16 18.79
N PHE A 70 -0.76 -0.49 17.96
CA PHE A 70 -0.33 -1.68 17.22
C PHE A 70 0.81 -1.38 16.24
N TYR A 71 0.66 -0.34 15.40
CA TYR A 71 1.68 -0.03 14.39
C TYR A 71 3.00 0.43 15.02
N THR A 72 2.96 1.10 16.18
CA THR A 72 4.16 1.52 16.89
C THR A 72 4.82 0.36 17.68
N SER A 73 4.03 -0.47 18.36
CA SER A 73 4.57 -1.55 19.20
C SER A 73 4.95 -2.82 18.44
N VAL A 74 4.15 -3.23 17.45
CA VAL A 74 4.36 -4.48 16.70
C VAL A 74 5.22 -4.22 15.47
N LEU A 75 4.89 -3.17 14.71
CA LEU A 75 5.58 -2.83 13.47
C LEU A 75 6.69 -1.80 13.66
N GLY A 76 6.88 -1.22 14.84
CA GLY A 76 7.99 -0.27 15.09
C GLY A 76 7.87 1.06 14.35
N PHE A 77 6.67 1.47 13.92
CA PHE A 77 6.43 2.83 13.42
C PHE A 77 6.64 3.87 14.51
N LYS A 78 6.96 5.10 14.09
CA LYS A 78 6.96 6.28 14.94
C LYS A 78 5.87 7.22 14.48
N VAL A 79 5.13 7.79 15.43
CA VAL A 79 4.23 8.90 15.14
C VAL A 79 5.09 10.12 14.82
N THR A 80 4.90 10.69 13.63
CA THR A 80 5.59 11.90 13.20
C THR A 80 4.78 13.14 13.52
N ASP A 81 3.46 13.09 13.29
CA ASP A 81 2.54 14.18 13.59
C ASP A 81 1.14 13.69 13.97
N ARG A 82 0.38 14.58 14.62
CA ARG A 82 -1.07 14.46 14.86
C ARG A 82 -1.77 15.77 14.54
N GLY A 83 -2.99 15.71 14.00
CA GLY A 83 -3.79 16.90 13.73
C GLY A 83 -5.28 16.59 13.64
N SER A 84 -6.12 17.62 13.82
CA SER A 84 -7.56 17.50 13.61
C SER A 84 -7.96 18.16 12.28
N VAL A 85 -8.86 17.52 11.54
CA VAL A 85 -9.48 18.11 10.34
C VAL A 85 -10.80 18.80 10.67
N ARG A 86 -11.34 19.57 9.70
CA ARG A 86 -12.47 20.50 9.87
C ARG A 86 -13.74 19.91 10.49
N ASP A 87 -13.91 18.59 10.42
CA ASP A 87 -15.10 17.88 10.91
C ASP A 87 -14.87 17.23 12.29
N GLY A 88 -13.75 17.54 12.96
CA GLY A 88 -13.41 17.03 14.29
C GLY A 88 -12.62 15.71 14.29
N ASN A 89 -12.54 15.05 13.13
CA ASN A 89 -11.78 13.82 12.93
C ASN A 89 -10.27 14.03 13.15
N THR A 90 -9.61 13.02 13.69
CA THR A 90 -8.17 12.97 13.96
C THR A 90 -7.42 12.34 12.79
N LEU A 91 -6.30 12.95 12.43
CA LEU A 91 -5.27 12.37 11.59
C LEU A 91 -4.02 12.05 12.42
N VAL A 92 -3.46 10.86 12.23
CA VAL A 92 -2.16 10.47 12.79
C VAL A 92 -1.24 10.03 11.66
N PHE A 93 -0.04 10.60 11.63
CA PHE A 93 0.97 10.35 10.62
C PHE A 93 2.05 9.44 11.22
N LEU A 94 2.42 8.38 10.50
CA LEU A 94 3.39 7.40 10.96
C LEU A 94 4.48 7.14 9.92
N SER A 95 5.73 7.01 10.37
CA SER A 95 6.87 6.63 9.53
C SER A 95 7.82 5.65 10.23
N ARG A 96 8.52 4.83 9.44
CA ARG A 96 9.71 4.07 9.83
C ARG A 96 10.98 4.53 9.11
N ASN A 97 10.86 5.48 8.19
CA ASN A 97 11.95 5.98 7.38
C ASN A 97 12.17 7.48 7.70
N PRO A 98 13.35 7.90 8.20
CA PRO A 98 13.61 9.32 8.47
C PRO A 98 13.55 10.21 7.22
N GLU A 99 13.71 9.64 6.02
CA GLU A 99 13.60 10.38 4.75
C GLU A 99 12.14 10.60 4.32
N GLU A 100 11.19 9.90 4.93
CA GLU A 100 9.76 10.02 4.63
C GLU A 100 9.02 10.58 5.84
N HIS A 101 8.41 11.76 5.70
CA HIS A 101 7.63 12.37 6.79
C HIS A 101 6.54 11.43 7.31
N HIS A 102 5.93 10.64 6.41
CA HIS A 102 4.98 9.61 6.74
C HIS A 102 4.91 8.60 5.60
N GLN A 103 4.73 7.33 5.95
CA GLN A 103 4.41 6.25 5.02
C GLN A 103 2.94 5.83 5.18
N ILE A 104 2.33 6.10 6.35
CA ILE A 104 0.92 5.83 6.65
C ILE A 104 0.28 7.07 7.28
N VAL A 105 -0.91 7.41 6.81
CA VAL A 105 -1.81 8.37 7.47
C VAL A 105 -3.05 7.61 7.93
N MET A 106 -3.38 7.68 9.21
CA MET A 106 -4.61 7.12 9.77
C MET A 106 -5.63 8.25 9.97
N ALA A 107 -6.87 8.02 9.58
CA ALA A 107 -8.00 8.92 9.81
C ALA A 107 -9.13 8.17 10.53
N ASP A 108 -9.63 8.70 11.64
CA ASP A 108 -10.71 8.09 12.45
C ASP A 108 -12.12 8.24 11.84
N THR A 109 -12.24 7.94 10.54
CA THR A 109 -13.45 8.21 9.75
C THR A 109 -14.25 6.95 9.39
N ARG A 110 -13.77 5.76 9.77
CA ARG A 110 -14.48 4.49 9.51
C ARG A 110 -15.38 4.15 10.68
N ASN A 111 -16.65 3.81 10.41
CA ASN A 111 -17.58 3.43 11.46
C ASN A 111 -17.46 1.95 11.84
N GLU A 112 -17.88 1.61 13.05
CA GLU A 112 -18.02 0.20 13.45
C GLU A 112 -18.96 -0.57 12.50
N GLY A 113 -18.57 -1.79 12.16
CA GLY A 113 -19.30 -2.65 11.22
C GLY A 113 -19.04 -2.35 9.74
N GLU A 114 -18.36 -1.26 9.40
CA GLU A 114 -17.94 -1.00 8.02
C GLU A 114 -16.71 -1.85 7.66
N PRO A 115 -16.74 -2.57 6.53
CA PRO A 115 -15.60 -3.36 6.10
C PRO A 115 -14.44 -2.44 5.73
N SER A 116 -13.22 -2.88 6.05
CA SER A 116 -12.03 -2.23 5.50
C SER A 116 -11.91 -2.52 4.01
N THR A 117 -11.47 -1.52 3.24
CA THR A 117 -11.14 -1.67 1.82
C THR A 117 -9.68 -2.11 1.60
N ILE A 118 -8.88 -2.14 2.67
CA ILE A 118 -7.48 -2.57 2.61
C ILE A 118 -7.43 -4.08 2.48
N ASN A 119 -7.08 -4.55 1.28
CA ASN A 119 -6.80 -5.96 1.06
C ASN A 119 -5.49 -6.39 1.73
N GLN A 120 -4.42 -5.61 1.53
CA GLN A 120 -3.08 -5.90 2.04
C GLN A 120 -2.20 -4.65 2.08
N ILE A 121 -1.33 -4.54 3.08
CA ILE A 121 -0.20 -3.61 3.13
C ILE A 121 1.08 -4.43 3.33
N SER A 122 2.05 -4.29 2.42
CA SER A 122 3.28 -5.08 2.43
C SER A 122 4.52 -4.22 2.69
N PHE A 123 5.36 -4.69 3.59
CA PHE A 123 6.63 -4.06 3.94
C PHE A 123 7.79 -4.96 3.53
N ARG A 124 8.73 -4.39 2.76
CA ARG A 124 9.92 -5.12 2.34
C ARG A 124 11.03 -5.02 3.39
N VAL A 125 11.70 -6.14 3.63
CA VAL A 125 12.92 -6.23 4.44
C VAL A 125 14.07 -6.77 3.60
N ASN A 126 15.30 -6.62 4.10
CA ASN A 126 16.52 -6.94 3.35
C ASN A 126 16.87 -8.43 3.38
N ASP A 127 16.48 -9.14 4.43
CA ASP A 127 16.85 -10.53 4.67
C ASP A 127 15.73 -11.32 5.38
N PHE A 128 15.90 -12.64 5.49
CA PHE A 128 14.86 -13.54 6.00
C PHE A 128 14.82 -13.52 7.52
N ALA A 129 15.96 -13.22 8.16
CA ALA A 129 16.02 -13.02 9.59
C ALA A 129 15.10 -11.88 10.03
N GLN A 130 14.97 -10.81 9.25
CA GLN A 130 14.01 -9.73 9.51
C GLN A 130 12.55 -10.17 9.32
N VAL A 131 12.26 -11.11 8.41
CA VAL A 131 10.92 -11.72 8.29
C VAL A 131 10.59 -12.52 9.56
N ARG A 132 11.56 -13.28 10.10
CA ARG A 132 11.39 -13.98 11.39
C ARG A 132 11.24 -13.03 12.57
N GLN A 133 12.01 -11.95 12.63
CA GLN A 133 11.83 -10.93 13.68
C GLN A 133 10.41 -10.36 13.67
N ALA A 134 9.83 -10.10 12.49
CA ALA A 134 8.45 -9.66 12.38
C ALA A 134 7.45 -10.72 12.88
N TYR A 135 7.68 -12.00 12.57
CA TYR A 135 6.90 -13.11 13.12
C TYR A 135 6.97 -13.18 14.64
N ASP A 136 8.18 -13.15 15.21
CA ASP A 136 8.41 -13.24 16.65
C ASP A 136 7.76 -12.06 17.39
N HIS A 137 7.86 -10.85 16.83
CA HIS A 137 7.21 -9.66 17.37
C HIS A 137 5.68 -9.78 17.35
N ALA A 138 5.10 -10.28 16.26
CA ALA A 138 3.66 -10.50 16.16
C ALA A 138 3.19 -11.58 17.15
N VAL A 139 3.93 -12.69 17.30
CA VAL A 139 3.66 -13.73 18.30
C VAL A 139 3.73 -13.16 19.72
N ALA A 140 4.79 -12.41 20.05
CA ALA A 140 4.96 -11.81 21.37
C ALA A 140 3.87 -10.79 21.71
N ALA A 141 3.31 -10.12 20.70
CA ALA A 141 2.18 -9.20 20.84
C ALA A 141 0.81 -9.91 20.92
N GLY A 142 0.77 -11.24 20.84
CA GLY A 142 -0.46 -12.03 20.91
C GLY A 142 -1.32 -11.92 19.64
N VAL A 143 -0.72 -11.64 18.49
CA VAL A 143 -1.43 -11.61 17.21
C VAL A 143 -1.79 -13.03 16.79
N GLU A 144 -3.05 -13.26 16.44
CA GLU A 144 -3.55 -14.55 15.99
C GLU A 144 -3.49 -14.67 14.46
N GLY A 145 -3.48 -15.91 13.95
CA GLY A 145 -3.56 -16.18 12.52
C GLY A 145 -2.33 -15.70 11.74
N ILE A 146 -1.14 -15.78 12.34
CA ILE A 146 0.12 -15.46 11.69
C ILE A 146 0.47 -16.59 10.71
N GLU A 147 0.71 -16.26 9.44
CA GLU A 147 0.96 -17.22 8.36
C GLU A 147 2.29 -16.91 7.66
N PRO A 148 3.36 -17.67 7.95
CA PRO A 148 4.56 -17.64 7.12
C PRO A 148 4.31 -18.29 5.76
N VAL A 149 4.67 -17.62 4.68
CA VAL A 149 4.34 -18.02 3.32
C VAL A 149 5.53 -17.84 2.37
N ASP A 150 5.73 -18.84 1.53
CA ASP A 150 6.67 -18.84 0.43
C ASP A 150 5.91 -18.71 -0.91
N HIS A 151 6.15 -17.59 -1.59
CA HIS A 151 5.62 -17.26 -2.93
C HIS A 151 6.61 -17.62 -4.06
N GLY A 152 7.78 -18.16 -3.73
CA GLY A 152 8.90 -18.37 -4.65
C GLY A 152 9.67 -17.08 -4.88
N SER A 153 9.03 -16.05 -5.42
CA SER A 153 9.62 -14.72 -5.64
C SER A 153 9.75 -13.87 -4.37
N ALA A 154 9.07 -14.29 -3.30
CA ALA A 154 9.13 -13.66 -1.99
C ALA A 154 8.93 -14.69 -0.87
N LEU A 155 9.63 -14.49 0.24
CA LEU A 155 9.38 -15.17 1.51
C LEU A 155 8.77 -14.16 2.47
N SER A 156 7.62 -14.48 3.05
CA SER A 156 6.84 -13.52 3.82
C SER A 156 6.25 -14.10 5.10
N VAL A 157 5.83 -13.20 5.98
CA VAL A 157 4.91 -13.48 7.07
C VAL A 157 3.69 -12.57 6.95
N TYR A 158 2.51 -13.17 7.04
CA TYR A 158 1.24 -12.47 7.06
C TYR A 158 0.65 -12.47 8.46
N PHE A 159 0.02 -11.35 8.82
CA PHE A 159 -0.83 -11.26 10.01
C PHE A 159 -1.85 -10.14 9.82
N ARG A 160 -2.70 -9.88 10.82
CA ARG A 160 -3.70 -8.83 10.76
C ARG A 160 -3.45 -7.79 11.83
N ASP A 161 -3.76 -6.54 11.49
CA ASP A 161 -3.88 -5.50 12.49
C ASP A 161 -5.19 -5.64 13.31
N PRO A 162 -5.39 -4.83 14.36
CA PRO A 162 -6.53 -4.94 15.26
C PRO A 162 -7.90 -4.70 14.60
N GLU A 163 -7.88 -4.17 13.38
CA GLU A 163 -9.04 -3.80 12.58
C GLU A 163 -9.22 -4.69 11.34
N GLY A 164 -8.41 -5.76 11.24
CA GLY A 164 -8.53 -6.83 10.27
C GLY A 164 -7.79 -6.61 8.95
N ASN A 165 -7.04 -5.51 8.78
CA ASN A 165 -6.26 -5.29 7.56
C ASN A 165 -5.13 -6.33 7.49
N ARG A 166 -4.94 -6.96 6.34
CA ARG A 166 -3.84 -7.91 6.15
C ARG A 166 -2.53 -7.14 6.03
N LEU A 167 -1.56 -7.52 6.83
CA LEU A 167 -0.21 -7.01 6.79
C LEU A 167 0.73 -8.11 6.31
N GLU A 168 1.75 -7.72 5.55
CA GLU A 168 2.80 -8.59 5.10
C GLU A 168 4.16 -7.96 5.42
N VAL A 169 5.08 -8.74 5.98
CA VAL A 169 6.51 -8.42 5.97
C VAL A 169 7.21 -9.46 5.11
N TYR A 170 7.93 -9.04 4.09
CA TYR A 170 8.52 -9.95 3.11
C TYR A 170 9.93 -9.56 2.69
N MET A 171 10.70 -10.57 2.29
CA MET A 171 11.95 -10.40 1.57
C MET A 171 11.78 -10.94 0.14
N ALA A 172 12.32 -10.22 -0.84
CA ALA A 172 12.35 -10.69 -2.22
C ALA A 172 13.47 -11.72 -2.42
N THR A 173 13.20 -12.78 -3.18
CA THR A 173 14.21 -13.78 -3.55
C THR A 173 14.83 -13.43 -4.91
N PRO A 174 15.96 -14.06 -5.30
CA PRO A 174 16.57 -13.83 -6.61
C PRO A 174 15.85 -14.57 -7.75
N TRP A 175 14.71 -15.23 -7.49
CA TRP A 175 14.02 -16.07 -8.45
C TRP A 175 12.67 -15.49 -8.85
N TYR A 176 12.37 -15.49 -10.14
CA TYR A 176 11.03 -15.22 -10.64
C TYR A 176 10.35 -16.53 -10.99
N ILE A 177 9.11 -16.68 -10.52
CA ILE A 177 8.11 -17.65 -11.00
C ILE A 177 6.76 -16.93 -11.11
N ALA A 178 5.94 -17.31 -12.09
CA ALA A 178 4.66 -16.66 -12.36
C ALA A 178 3.67 -16.88 -11.23
N GLN A 179 3.13 -15.81 -10.67
CA GLN A 179 2.14 -15.87 -9.59
C GLN A 179 0.75 -16.29 -10.13
N PRO A 180 -0.10 -16.96 -9.32
CA PRO A 180 0.00 -17.11 -7.86
C PRO A 180 0.71 -18.39 -7.37
N HIS A 181 1.58 -18.23 -6.38
CA HIS A 181 2.08 -19.32 -5.53
C HIS A 181 1.83 -19.03 -4.07
N ARG A 182 1.54 -20.07 -3.29
CA ARG A 182 1.39 -19.97 -1.84
C ARG A 182 1.69 -21.31 -1.20
N GLN A 183 2.78 -21.38 -0.44
CA GLN A 183 3.14 -22.53 0.37
C GLN A 183 3.43 -22.06 1.80
N LEU A 184 2.92 -22.75 2.81
CA LEU A 184 3.25 -22.40 4.20
C LEU A 184 4.71 -22.74 4.49
N ILE A 185 5.41 -21.82 5.17
CA ILE A 185 6.76 -22.07 5.66
C ILE A 185 6.66 -22.69 7.05
N ASP A 186 7.43 -23.75 7.25
CA ASP A 186 7.66 -24.32 8.58
C ASP A 186 8.76 -23.53 9.28
N PHE A 187 8.39 -22.73 10.28
CA PHE A 187 9.31 -21.87 11.01
C PHE A 187 10.17 -22.64 12.04
N ASP A 188 9.92 -23.92 12.28
CA ASP A 188 10.81 -24.77 13.08
C ASP A 188 12.09 -25.15 12.30
N LYS A 189 12.09 -25.00 10.97
CA LYS A 189 13.28 -25.20 10.12
C LYS A 189 14.23 -24.03 10.20
N SER A 190 15.51 -24.28 9.94
CA SER A 190 16.52 -23.23 9.79
C SER A 190 16.31 -22.37 8.54
N ASP A 191 16.92 -21.18 8.52
CA ASP A 191 16.90 -20.28 7.35
C ASP A 191 17.46 -20.94 6.09
N GLU A 192 18.52 -21.73 6.25
CA GLU A 192 19.14 -22.47 5.15
C GLU A 192 18.19 -23.53 4.56
N GLU A 193 17.47 -24.26 5.42
CA GLU A 193 16.49 -25.25 4.97
C GLU A 193 15.30 -24.61 4.26
N VAL A 194 14.80 -23.47 4.76
CA VAL A 194 13.71 -22.72 4.11
C VAL A 194 14.18 -22.18 2.76
N TRP A 195 15.37 -21.58 2.72
CA TRP A 195 15.95 -21.03 1.49
C TRP A 195 16.12 -22.11 0.41
N LYS A 196 16.73 -23.24 0.79
CA LYS A 196 16.94 -24.37 -0.11
C LYS A 196 15.62 -24.93 -0.64
N ALA A 197 14.60 -25.07 0.21
CA ALA A 197 13.30 -25.56 -0.23
C ALA A 197 12.63 -24.60 -1.22
N CYS A 198 12.74 -23.29 -1.01
CA CYS A 198 12.24 -22.28 -1.94
C CYS A 198 13.00 -22.32 -3.27
N GLU A 199 14.34 -22.43 -3.23
CA GLU A 199 15.18 -22.54 -4.42
C GLU A 199 14.80 -23.77 -5.27
N GLU A 200 14.75 -24.95 -4.66
CA GLU A 200 14.40 -26.20 -5.35
C GLU A 200 13.03 -26.12 -6.01
N LYS A 201 12.04 -25.54 -5.32
CA LYS A 201 10.71 -25.30 -5.86
C LYS A 201 10.74 -24.33 -7.05
N CYS A 202 11.43 -23.20 -6.92
CA CYS A 202 11.53 -22.21 -7.98
C CYS A 202 12.20 -22.79 -9.23
N LEU A 203 13.32 -23.51 -9.07
CA LEU A 203 14.05 -24.12 -10.19
C LEU A 203 13.25 -25.22 -10.90
N ALA A 204 12.30 -25.85 -10.21
CA ALA A 204 11.41 -26.85 -10.78
C ALA A 204 10.19 -26.23 -11.52
N ASP A 205 9.93 -24.93 -11.36
CA ASP A 205 8.76 -24.29 -11.96
C ASP A 205 8.97 -24.00 -13.47
N PRO A 206 8.00 -24.32 -14.36
CA PRO A 206 8.12 -24.09 -15.79
C PRO A 206 8.28 -22.62 -16.21
N THR A 207 7.92 -21.68 -15.32
CA THR A 207 7.98 -20.23 -15.58
C THR A 207 9.22 -19.56 -14.98
N TYR A 208 10.12 -20.36 -14.42
CA TYR A 208 11.34 -19.89 -13.78
C TYR A 208 12.21 -19.03 -14.70
N GLN A 209 12.68 -17.91 -14.15
CA GLN A 209 13.84 -17.18 -14.64
C GLN A 209 14.53 -16.43 -13.50
N PRO A 210 15.81 -16.06 -13.62
CA PRO A 210 16.46 -15.15 -12.67
C PRO A 210 15.70 -13.81 -12.57
N MET A 211 15.52 -13.31 -11.35
CA MET A 211 14.76 -12.08 -11.11
C MET A 211 15.35 -10.86 -11.84
N ASP A 212 16.67 -10.79 -12.02
CA ASP A 212 17.31 -9.68 -12.72
C ASP A 212 17.06 -9.72 -14.24
N GLU A 213 16.91 -10.91 -14.83
CA GLU A 213 16.48 -11.04 -16.22
C GLU A 213 15.03 -10.56 -16.40
N TRP A 214 14.14 -10.94 -15.46
CA TRP A 214 12.76 -10.44 -15.46
C TRP A 214 12.69 -8.91 -15.32
N LYS A 215 13.47 -8.32 -14.39
CA LYS A 215 13.54 -6.86 -14.21
C LYS A 215 14.04 -6.15 -15.47
N ALA A 216 15.07 -6.70 -16.12
CA ALA A 216 15.60 -6.12 -17.35
C ALA A 216 14.56 -6.14 -18.48
N ALA A 217 13.81 -7.24 -18.61
CA ALA A 217 12.71 -7.33 -19.57
C ALA A 217 11.58 -6.34 -19.26
N PHE A 218 11.21 -6.18 -17.98
CA PHE A 218 10.19 -5.22 -17.54
C PHE A 218 10.60 -3.76 -17.79
N ALA A 219 11.87 -3.42 -17.54
CA ALA A 219 12.36 -2.05 -17.77
C ALA A 219 12.42 -1.67 -19.26
N ALA A 220 12.42 -2.65 -20.16
CA ALA A 220 12.47 -2.45 -21.60
C ALA A 220 11.09 -2.38 -22.28
N SER A 221 9.99 -2.66 -21.56
CA SER A 221 8.61 -2.67 -22.07
C SER A 221 7.89 -1.35 -21.87
#